data_AF-A0A2S9YF03-F1
#
_entry.id   AF-A0A2S9YF03-F1
#
_cell.length_a   1.000
_cell.length_b   1.000
_cell.length_c   1.000
_cell.angle_alpha   90.00
_cell.angle_beta   90.00
_cell.angle_gamma   90.00
#
_symmetry.space_group_name_H-M   'P 1'
#
loop_
_entity.id
_entity.type
_entity.pdbx_description
1 polymer ?
#
loop_
_entity_poly.entity_id
_entity_poly.type
_entity_poly.pdbx_seq_one_letter_code
_entity_poly.pdbx_strand_id
1 'polypeptide(L)'
;MRLPLRHPPLRRDAVLRRCRHLELLAEAARGLPLGPAAEALVEARGRGRHGNALQWHFGLDAHDSVPVPDWEGRIEIKLISVWQRADGRLKCDRIKVCEASVNPWAKLANVLFVFADRLSRVVLGHRFFHLAGPSRTQLERAWGLDPHFDRPALMIESRDRAEGMSPAYYLAAWWLAQEGLLPPDPVELGYRFDPSWWRSVRAEHRGRDPLVTLARTEHGQLTPCPRCRGRLRVDLDRVFEHGWAPAIHTMPHGEACALRGHVVIDPRRLPEPACATDQEQFEGVEGRTSAARLWRLADRVPEPEDHAH
;
A
#
# COMPACT_ATOMS: atom_id res chain seq x y z
N MET A 1 16.59 -16.21 3.48
CA MET A 1 17.57 -16.12 4.58
C MET A 1 17.65 -14.68 5.07
N ARG A 2 17.83 -14.44 6.37
CA ARG A 2 18.13 -13.09 6.90
C ARG A 2 19.63 -12.90 7.01
N LEU A 3 20.12 -11.71 6.69
CA LEU A 3 21.54 -11.41 6.66
C LEU A 3 21.84 -10.22 7.59
N PRO A 4 23.05 -10.15 8.18
CA PRO A 4 23.50 -8.97 8.91
C PRO A 4 23.41 -7.71 8.05
N LEU A 5 23.28 -6.56 8.69
CA LEU A 5 23.28 -5.27 7.99
C LEU A 5 24.67 -5.02 7.36
N ARG A 6 24.71 -4.37 6.18
CA ARG A 6 25.94 -4.04 5.45
C ARG A 6 26.44 -2.60 5.67
N HIS A 7 25.51 -1.68 5.91
CA HIS A 7 25.78 -0.25 6.08
C HIS A 7 25.73 0.14 7.56
N PRO A 8 26.80 0.74 8.11
CA PRO A 8 26.84 1.15 9.50
C PRO A 8 25.82 2.26 9.79
N PRO A 9 25.28 2.34 11.03
CA PRO A 9 24.32 3.36 11.43
C PRO A 9 24.85 4.79 11.36
N LEU A 10 23.92 5.76 11.37
CA LEU A 10 24.27 7.18 11.45
C LEU A 10 24.91 7.48 12.81
N ARG A 11 25.90 8.37 12.85
CA ARG A 11 26.50 8.82 14.13
C ARG A 11 25.75 10.00 14.75
N ARG A 12 24.78 10.56 14.03
CA ARG A 12 24.04 11.79 14.37
C ARG A 12 22.61 11.67 13.83
N ASP A 13 21.71 12.45 14.40
CA ASP A 13 20.35 12.59 13.87
C ASP A 13 20.38 13.09 12.43
N ALA A 14 19.42 12.62 11.63
CA ALA A 14 19.23 13.14 10.29
C ALA A 14 18.80 14.61 10.36
N VAL A 15 19.15 15.41 9.34
CA VAL A 15 18.55 16.74 9.19
C VAL A 15 17.09 16.55 8.80
N LEU A 16 16.16 17.18 9.55
CA LEU A 16 14.74 17.19 9.22
C LEU A 16 14.54 17.88 7.87
N ARG A 17 13.85 17.21 6.96
CA ARG A 17 13.46 17.75 5.65
C ARG A 17 11.97 17.57 5.50
N ARG A 18 11.25 18.64 5.20
CA ARG A 18 9.81 18.62 4.89
C ARG A 18 9.58 19.43 3.62
N CYS A 19 8.45 19.18 2.97
CA CYS A 19 7.99 19.92 1.81
C CYS A 19 6.48 20.08 1.92
N ARG A 20 6.00 21.33 1.92
CA ARG A 20 4.57 21.61 2.09
C ARG A 20 3.74 21.02 0.96
N HIS A 21 4.22 21.08 -0.27
CA HIS A 21 3.53 20.50 -1.42
C HIS A 21 3.38 18.99 -1.32
N LEU A 22 4.45 18.28 -0.94
CA LEU A 22 4.38 16.83 -0.72
C LEU A 22 3.37 16.45 0.37
N GLU A 23 3.26 17.26 1.42
CA GLU A 23 2.26 17.07 2.48
C GLU A 23 0.84 17.30 1.98
N LEU A 24 0.61 18.36 1.21
CA LEU A 24 -0.69 18.62 0.57
C LEU A 24 -1.10 17.48 -0.38
N LEU A 25 -0.16 16.95 -1.17
CA LEU A 25 -0.39 15.77 -2.01
C LEU A 25 -0.75 14.55 -1.16
N ALA A 26 -0.06 14.33 -0.03
CA ALA A 26 -0.32 13.21 0.86
C ALA A 26 -1.66 13.32 1.61
N GLU A 27 -2.06 14.55 1.98
CA GLU A 27 -3.38 14.87 2.54
C GLU A 27 -4.48 14.59 1.51
N ALA A 28 -4.33 15.14 0.30
CA ALA A 28 -5.29 14.98 -0.79
C ALA A 28 -5.37 13.54 -1.34
N ALA A 29 -4.36 12.70 -1.09
CA ALA A 29 -4.37 11.32 -1.53
C ALA A 29 -5.41 10.47 -0.77
N ARG A 30 -5.96 10.90 0.37
CA ARG A 30 -6.99 10.13 1.09
C ARG A 30 -8.18 9.84 0.16
N GLY A 31 -8.57 8.56 0.12
CA GLY A 31 -9.63 8.06 -0.75
C GLY A 31 -9.23 7.79 -2.20
N LEU A 32 -7.96 7.99 -2.57
CA LEU A 32 -7.45 7.71 -3.91
C LEU A 32 -7.33 6.19 -4.17
N PRO A 33 -8.03 5.62 -5.18
CA PRO A 33 -7.84 4.23 -5.58
C PRO A 33 -6.56 4.06 -6.41
N LEU A 34 -5.58 3.30 -5.90
CA LEU A 34 -4.30 3.08 -6.60
C LEU A 34 -4.37 2.03 -7.72
N GLY A 35 -5.44 1.23 -7.75
CA GLY A 35 -5.61 0.11 -8.69
C GLY A 35 -5.49 0.51 -10.17
N PRO A 36 -6.25 1.51 -10.64
CA PRO A 36 -6.23 1.89 -12.06
C PRO A 36 -4.86 2.33 -12.57
N ALA A 37 -4.16 3.20 -11.84
CA ALA A 37 -2.81 3.62 -12.19
C ALA A 37 -1.82 2.44 -12.11
N ALA A 38 -1.94 1.57 -11.11
CA ALA A 38 -1.10 0.38 -11.00
C ALA A 38 -1.30 -0.64 -12.15
N GLU A 39 -2.48 -0.69 -12.76
CA GLU A 39 -2.75 -1.53 -13.94
C GLU A 39 -2.24 -0.89 -15.24
N ALA A 40 -2.33 0.44 -15.36
CA ALA A 40 -1.92 1.19 -16.54
C ALA A 40 -0.39 1.39 -16.65
N LEU A 41 0.33 1.40 -15.53
CA LEU A 41 1.79 1.49 -15.51
C LEU A 41 2.43 0.12 -15.81
N VAL A 42 2.27 -0.35 -17.06
CA VAL A 42 2.55 -1.72 -17.54
C VAL A 42 3.98 -2.20 -17.28
N GLU A 43 4.96 -1.30 -17.30
CA GLU A 43 6.37 -1.61 -17.02
C GLU A 43 6.65 -1.91 -15.54
N ALA A 44 5.73 -1.54 -14.65
CA ALA A 44 5.83 -1.68 -13.19
C ALA A 44 5.11 -2.93 -12.63
N ARG A 45 4.89 -3.99 -13.44
CA ARG A 45 4.14 -5.22 -13.08
C ARG A 45 4.80 -6.13 -12.01
N GLY A 46 5.49 -5.54 -11.03
CA GLY A 46 6.14 -6.21 -9.91
C GLY A 46 5.45 -6.01 -8.55
N ARG A 47 6.12 -6.46 -7.47
CA ARG A 47 5.65 -6.33 -6.08
C ARG A 47 5.50 -4.87 -5.60
N GLY A 48 6.01 -3.89 -6.36
CA GLY A 48 5.96 -2.45 -6.07
C GLY A 48 4.90 -1.65 -6.84
N ARG A 49 4.08 -2.27 -7.70
CA ARG A 49 3.20 -1.54 -8.64
C ARG A 49 2.32 -0.45 -8.04
N HIS A 50 1.77 -0.66 -6.84
CA HIS A 50 0.92 0.35 -6.18
C HIS A 50 1.75 1.48 -5.57
N GLY A 51 2.99 1.21 -5.15
CA GLY A 51 3.93 2.25 -4.72
C GLY A 51 4.32 3.13 -5.90
N ASN A 52 4.57 2.53 -7.07
CA ASN A 52 4.84 3.27 -8.30
C ASN A 52 3.61 4.07 -8.76
N ALA A 53 2.41 3.52 -8.61
CA ALA A 53 1.17 4.25 -8.87
C ALA A 53 1.02 5.49 -7.98
N LEU A 54 1.34 5.36 -6.68
CA LEU A 54 1.35 6.49 -5.75
C LEU A 54 2.37 7.56 -6.17
N GLN A 55 3.61 7.15 -6.49
CA GLN A 55 4.65 8.08 -6.96
C GLN A 55 4.22 8.80 -8.25
N TRP A 56 3.62 8.09 -9.20
CA TRP A 56 3.06 8.67 -10.42
C TRP A 56 1.95 9.68 -10.14
N HIS A 57 1.06 9.39 -9.17
CA HIS A 57 0.06 10.37 -8.74
C HIS A 57 0.70 11.62 -8.14
N PHE A 58 1.86 11.51 -7.49
CA PHE A 58 2.61 12.64 -6.93
C PHE A 58 3.48 13.36 -7.99
N GLY A 59 3.33 13.03 -9.28
CA GLY A 59 4.08 13.68 -10.36
C GLY A 59 5.50 13.15 -10.56
N LEU A 60 5.87 12.05 -9.91
CA LEU A 60 7.18 11.41 -10.07
C LEU A 60 7.16 10.35 -11.17
N ASP A 61 8.30 10.14 -11.81
CA ASP A 61 8.48 8.99 -12.69
C ASP A 61 8.44 7.68 -11.89
N ALA A 62 7.83 6.65 -12.45
CA ALA A 62 7.79 5.33 -11.83
C ALA A 62 9.19 4.70 -11.86
N HIS A 63 9.76 4.42 -10.69
CA HIS A 63 11.08 3.79 -10.58
C HIS A 63 11.10 2.75 -9.44
N ASP A 64 12.02 1.79 -9.51
CA ASP A 64 12.32 0.87 -8.41
C ASP A 64 13.81 0.99 -8.08
N SER A 65 14.13 1.00 -6.78
CA SER A 65 15.49 0.79 -6.28
C SER A 65 16.54 1.85 -6.66
N VAL A 66 16.12 3.09 -6.88
CA VAL A 66 17.04 4.22 -7.05
C VAL A 66 17.74 4.54 -5.72
N PRO A 67 19.06 4.82 -5.71
CA PRO A 67 19.81 5.07 -4.47
C PRO A 67 19.36 6.33 -3.70
N VAL A 68 18.93 7.36 -4.41
CA VAL A 68 18.53 8.65 -3.81
C VAL A 68 17.06 8.62 -3.34
N PRO A 69 16.69 9.32 -2.27
CA PRO A 69 15.30 9.45 -1.86
C PRO A 69 14.39 10.04 -2.95
N ASP A 70 13.12 9.64 -2.95
CA ASP A 70 12.20 9.89 -4.06
C ASP A 70 11.92 11.37 -4.34
N TRP A 71 11.59 12.16 -3.31
CA TRP A 71 11.22 13.57 -3.46
C TRP A 71 12.46 14.46 -3.29
N GLU A 72 12.84 15.14 -4.37
CA GLU A 72 13.97 16.07 -4.44
C GLU A 72 15.31 15.48 -3.93
N GLY A 73 15.46 14.16 -3.90
CA GLY A 73 16.63 13.50 -3.32
C GLY A 73 16.72 13.57 -1.80
N ARG A 74 15.63 13.91 -1.08
CA ARG A 74 15.67 14.20 0.38
C ARG A 74 14.62 13.49 1.22
N ILE A 75 13.46 13.15 0.65
CA ILE A 75 12.35 12.49 1.37
C ILE A 75 11.98 11.22 0.61
N GLU A 76 11.96 10.09 1.29
CA GLU A 76 11.51 8.81 0.73
C GLU A 76 10.00 8.67 0.83
N ILE A 77 9.34 8.12 -0.19
CA ILE A 77 7.90 7.82 -0.16
C ILE A 77 7.72 6.31 -0.05
N LYS A 78 7.05 5.87 1.02
CA LYS A 78 6.78 4.43 1.24
C LYS A 78 5.29 4.17 1.35
N LEU A 79 4.75 3.45 0.37
CA LEU A 79 3.41 2.88 0.47
C LEU A 79 3.40 1.65 1.38
N ILE A 80 2.55 1.68 2.40
CA ILE A 80 2.32 0.61 3.36
C ILE A 80 0.92 0.03 3.15
N SER A 81 0.85 -1.26 2.81
CA SER A 81 -0.43 -1.96 2.85
C SER A 81 -0.82 -2.26 4.30
N VAL A 82 -1.99 -1.81 4.73
CA VAL A 82 -2.55 -2.05 6.06
C VAL A 82 -3.88 -2.78 5.98
N TRP A 83 -4.26 -3.44 7.06
CA TRP A 83 -5.59 -4.06 7.21
C TRP A 83 -5.99 -4.15 8.67
N GLN A 84 -7.29 -4.27 8.90
CA GLN A 84 -7.84 -4.44 10.24
C GLN A 84 -7.74 -5.90 10.70
N ARG A 85 -7.33 -6.10 11.95
CA ARG A 85 -7.37 -7.38 12.65
C ARG A 85 -8.73 -7.61 13.31
N ALA A 86 -8.97 -8.83 13.77
CA ALA A 86 -10.19 -9.16 14.53
C ALA A 86 -10.34 -8.33 15.83
N ASP A 87 -9.23 -7.93 16.46
CA ASP A 87 -9.20 -7.08 17.66
C ASP A 87 -9.35 -5.58 17.35
N GLY A 88 -9.70 -5.23 16.12
CA GLY A 88 -9.90 -3.86 15.68
C GLY A 88 -8.62 -3.11 15.34
N ARG A 89 -7.42 -3.57 15.72
CA ARG A 89 -6.16 -2.85 15.43
C ARG A 89 -5.71 -3.01 13.98
N LEU A 90 -4.96 -2.03 13.46
CA LEU A 90 -4.29 -2.16 12.16
C LEU A 90 -3.08 -3.10 12.25
N LYS A 91 -2.83 -3.78 11.13
CA LYS A 91 -1.62 -4.56 10.86
C LYS A 91 -1.08 -4.20 9.49
N CYS A 92 0.24 -4.30 9.32
CA CYS A 92 0.91 -4.16 8.04
C CYS A 92 1.88 -5.33 7.80
N ASP A 93 2.33 -5.44 6.55
CA ASP A 93 3.51 -6.23 6.21
C ASP A 93 4.78 -5.43 6.56
N ARG A 94 5.92 -6.13 6.69
CA ARG A 94 7.24 -5.47 6.68
C ARG A 94 7.45 -4.71 5.36
N ILE A 95 8.26 -3.66 5.38
CA ILE A 95 8.44 -2.77 4.23
C ILE A 95 9.85 -2.93 3.66
N LYS A 96 9.98 -3.04 2.34
CA LYS A 96 11.28 -2.93 1.65
C LYS A 96 11.75 -1.48 1.76
N VAL A 97 12.92 -1.26 2.35
CA VAL A 97 13.55 0.07 2.42
C VAL A 97 14.29 0.34 1.12
N CYS A 98 15.31 -0.46 0.81
CA CYS A 98 16.13 -0.35 -0.39
C CYS A 98 16.85 -1.67 -0.66
N GLU A 99 17.51 -1.78 -1.81
CA GLU A 99 18.41 -2.90 -2.07
C GLU A 99 19.62 -2.87 -1.14
N ALA A 100 20.26 -4.03 -0.93
CA ALA A 100 21.37 -4.16 0.02
C ALA A 100 22.65 -3.43 -0.40
N SER A 101 22.74 -2.96 -1.65
CA SER A 101 23.80 -2.09 -2.19
C SER A 101 23.58 -0.61 -1.86
N VAL A 102 22.38 -0.23 -1.42
CA VAL A 102 22.01 1.16 -1.13
C VAL A 102 22.01 1.38 0.38
N ASN A 103 22.48 2.56 0.80
CA ASN A 103 22.49 2.96 2.21
C ASN A 103 21.05 3.14 2.74
N PRO A 104 20.55 2.26 3.64
CA PRO A 104 19.18 2.33 4.14
C PRO A 104 18.96 3.54 5.05
N TRP A 105 20.01 4.05 5.69
CA TRP A 105 19.90 5.15 6.64
C TRP A 105 19.60 6.48 5.94
N ALA A 106 20.14 6.69 4.74
CA ALA A 106 19.79 7.82 3.90
C ALA A 106 18.32 7.77 3.46
N LYS A 107 17.84 6.56 3.11
CA LYS A 107 16.44 6.31 2.74
C LYS A 107 15.45 6.44 3.90
N LEU A 108 15.90 6.20 5.14
CA LEU A 108 15.06 6.29 6.34
C LEU A 108 15.15 7.64 7.05
N ALA A 109 16.05 8.54 6.61
CA ALA A 109 16.29 9.83 7.24
C ALA A 109 15.02 10.68 7.36
N ASN A 110 14.27 10.79 6.26
CA ASN A 110 12.98 11.46 6.17
C ASN A 110 12.08 10.61 5.28
N VAL A 111 10.92 10.20 5.80
CA VAL A 111 10.03 9.28 5.11
C VAL A 111 8.60 9.79 5.20
N LEU A 112 7.94 9.93 4.06
CA LEU A 112 6.50 10.00 3.98
C LEU A 112 5.95 8.57 3.86
N PHE A 113 5.35 8.08 4.93
CA PHE A 113 4.58 6.84 4.89
C PHE A 113 3.18 7.15 4.39
N VAL A 114 2.73 6.44 3.36
CA VAL A 114 1.35 6.50 2.87
C VAL A 114 0.71 5.14 3.11
N PHE A 115 -0.46 5.11 3.72
CA PHE A 115 -1.14 3.88 4.08
C PHE A 115 -2.26 3.61 3.09
N ALA A 116 -2.31 2.40 2.53
CA ALA A 116 -3.43 1.96 1.70
C ALA A 116 -4.01 0.67 2.24
N ASP A 117 -5.33 0.54 2.14
CA ASP A 117 -6.02 -0.68 2.52
C ASP A 117 -5.58 -1.85 1.65
N ARG A 118 -5.37 -3.01 2.28
CA ARG A 118 -4.86 -4.21 1.61
C ARG A 118 -5.82 -4.77 0.59
N LEU A 119 -7.13 -4.63 0.83
CA LEU A 119 -8.21 -5.22 0.07
C LEU A 119 -8.64 -4.31 -1.09
N SER A 120 -9.00 -3.05 -0.78
CA SER A 120 -9.50 -2.07 -1.77
C SER A 120 -8.38 -1.34 -2.51
N ARG A 121 -7.16 -1.29 -1.95
CA ARG A 121 -6.03 -0.49 -2.46
C ARG A 121 -6.28 1.01 -2.49
N VAL A 122 -7.23 1.48 -1.69
CA VAL A 122 -7.50 2.90 -1.49
C VAL A 122 -6.57 3.45 -0.42
N VAL A 123 -6.04 4.65 -0.66
CA VAL A 123 -5.23 5.38 0.33
C VAL A 123 -6.10 5.86 1.49
N LEU A 124 -5.61 5.64 2.70
CA LEU A 124 -6.32 5.87 3.94
C LEU A 124 -5.83 7.13 4.66
N GLY A 125 -4.57 7.46 4.44
CA GLY A 125 -3.90 8.57 5.08
C GLY A 125 -2.39 8.41 4.96
N HIS A 126 -1.68 9.28 5.65
CA HIS A 126 -0.22 9.32 5.60
C HIS A 126 0.36 9.69 6.97
N ARG A 127 1.68 9.57 7.09
CA ARG A 127 2.43 10.05 8.23
C ARG A 127 3.84 10.42 7.83
N PHE A 128 4.28 11.59 8.25
CA PHE A 128 5.67 11.99 8.13
C PHE A 128 6.49 11.39 9.27
N PHE A 129 7.65 10.83 8.94
CA PHE A 129 8.61 10.28 9.88
C PHE A 129 10.00 10.87 9.64
N HIS A 130 10.68 11.20 10.72
CA HIS A 130 12.04 11.71 10.74
C HIS A 130 12.88 10.87 11.69
N LEU A 131 14.02 10.37 11.21
CA LEU A 131 14.90 9.51 11.99
C LEU A 131 15.79 10.33 12.92
N ALA A 132 15.32 10.55 14.15
CA ALA A 132 16.04 11.24 15.20
C ALA A 132 15.80 10.65 16.60
N GLY A 133 16.62 11.05 17.56
CA GLY A 133 16.39 10.79 18.98
C GLY A 133 16.19 9.31 19.35
N PRO A 134 15.15 8.98 20.13
CA PRO A 134 14.86 7.60 20.54
C PRO A 134 14.63 6.63 19.37
N SER A 135 13.87 7.04 18.36
CA SER A 135 13.56 6.20 17.19
C SER A 135 14.82 5.85 16.39
N ARG A 136 15.74 6.83 16.21
CA ARG A 136 17.07 6.56 15.64
C ARG A 136 17.82 5.55 16.49
N THR A 137 18.00 5.84 17.77
CA THR A 137 18.79 5.00 18.69
C THR A 137 18.25 3.57 18.74
N GLN A 138 16.93 3.40 18.74
CA GLN A 138 16.28 2.09 18.72
C GLN A 138 16.57 1.34 17.41
N LEU A 139 16.47 2.01 16.27
CA LEU A 139 16.71 1.38 14.98
C LEU A 139 18.18 0.99 14.79
N GLU A 140 19.11 1.79 15.29
CA GLU A 140 20.56 1.53 15.24
C GLU A 140 20.97 0.26 16.01
N ARG A 141 20.23 -0.11 17.06
CA ARG A 141 20.48 -1.36 17.80
C ARG A 141 20.43 -2.58 16.89
N ALA A 142 19.66 -2.53 15.80
CA ALA A 142 19.60 -3.60 14.81
C ALA A 142 20.97 -3.95 14.20
N TRP A 143 21.94 -3.04 14.23
CA TRP A 143 23.32 -3.28 13.77
C TRP A 143 24.04 -4.36 14.58
N GLY A 144 23.77 -4.44 15.89
CA GLY A 144 24.43 -5.37 16.80
C GLY A 144 23.66 -6.67 17.03
N LEU A 145 22.54 -6.90 16.35
CA LEU A 145 21.65 -8.04 16.57
C LEU A 145 21.85 -9.12 15.50
N ASP A 146 21.77 -10.39 15.90
CA ASP A 146 21.73 -11.51 14.95
C ASP A 146 20.30 -11.64 14.39
N PRO A 147 20.07 -11.42 13.09
CA PRO A 147 18.73 -11.45 12.53
C PRO A 147 18.07 -12.84 12.53
N HIS A 148 18.83 -13.91 12.77
CA HIS A 148 18.31 -15.27 12.93
C HIS A 148 17.62 -15.47 14.28
N PHE A 149 18.09 -14.81 15.34
CA PHE A 149 17.63 -15.02 16.72
C PHE A 149 16.89 -13.79 17.29
N ASP A 150 17.35 -12.58 17.01
CA ASP A 150 17.02 -11.38 17.80
C ASP A 150 15.88 -10.51 17.24
N ARG A 151 15.22 -10.97 16.15
CA ARG A 151 14.10 -10.28 15.47
C ARG A 151 14.29 -8.75 15.31
N PRO A 152 15.41 -8.28 14.72
CA PRO A 152 15.73 -6.85 14.65
C PRO A 152 14.70 -6.04 13.87
N ALA A 153 14.63 -4.74 14.17
CA ALA A 153 13.72 -3.79 13.52
C ALA A 153 14.10 -3.54 12.05
N LEU A 154 15.40 -3.47 11.75
CA LEU A 154 15.95 -3.37 10.41
C LEU A 154 16.75 -4.64 10.12
N MET A 155 16.56 -5.25 8.95
CA MET A 155 17.22 -6.50 8.58
C MET A 155 17.43 -6.59 7.08
N ILE A 156 18.45 -7.32 6.62
CA ILE A 156 18.55 -7.70 5.22
C ILE A 156 17.87 -9.05 5.04
N GLU A 157 17.08 -9.17 3.98
CA GLU A 157 16.58 -10.47 3.56
C GLU A 157 16.99 -10.77 2.12
N SER A 158 17.53 -11.96 1.92
CA SER A 158 17.70 -12.52 0.59
C SER A 158 16.48 -13.34 0.20
N ARG A 159 15.96 -13.05 -0.99
CA ARG A 159 14.94 -13.85 -1.67
C ARG A 159 15.55 -14.44 -2.93
N ASP A 160 15.42 -15.74 -3.08
CA ASP A 160 15.77 -16.44 -4.31
C ASP A 160 14.80 -15.99 -5.42
N ARG A 161 15.36 -15.53 -6.54
CA ARG A 161 14.65 -15.35 -7.81
C ARG A 161 15.27 -16.31 -8.83
N ALA A 162 14.53 -16.57 -9.91
CA ALA A 162 15.02 -17.37 -11.05
C ALA A 162 16.35 -16.84 -11.62
N GLU A 163 16.61 -15.53 -11.46
CA GLU A 163 17.81 -14.82 -11.95
C GLU A 163 18.89 -14.61 -10.87
N GLY A 164 18.70 -15.14 -9.65
CA GLY A 164 19.67 -15.03 -8.55
C GLY A 164 19.12 -14.40 -7.26
N MET A 165 20.01 -14.19 -6.29
CA MET A 165 19.69 -13.58 -4.99
C MET A 165 19.71 -12.05 -5.09
N SER A 166 18.59 -11.40 -4.78
CA SER A 166 18.50 -9.94 -4.64
C SER A 166 18.22 -9.58 -3.17
N PRO A 167 19.28 -9.38 -2.35
CA PRO A 167 19.12 -9.00 -0.96
C PRO A 167 18.67 -7.54 -0.84
N ALA A 168 17.74 -7.29 0.08
CA ALA A 168 17.22 -5.94 0.35
C ALA A 168 17.02 -5.71 1.84
N TYR A 169 17.12 -4.45 2.24
CA TYR A 169 16.76 -4.01 3.58
C TYR A 169 15.25 -4.00 3.76
N TYR A 170 14.80 -4.51 4.91
CA TYR A 170 13.41 -4.50 5.32
C TYR A 170 13.27 -3.93 6.72
N LEU A 171 12.27 -3.07 6.89
CA LEU A 171 11.81 -2.56 8.16
C LEU A 171 10.67 -3.45 8.69
N ALA A 172 10.79 -3.90 9.94
CA ALA A 172 9.86 -4.83 10.55
C ALA A 172 8.50 -4.17 10.84
N ALA A 173 7.42 -4.93 10.58
CA ALA A 173 6.05 -4.46 10.82
C ALA A 173 5.76 -4.10 12.29
N TRP A 174 6.38 -4.83 13.24
CA TRP A 174 6.21 -4.55 14.67
C TRP A 174 6.80 -3.20 15.06
N TRP A 175 7.88 -2.78 14.41
CA TRP A 175 8.55 -1.52 14.71
C TRP A 175 7.67 -0.34 14.30
N LEU A 176 7.07 -0.40 13.10
CA LEU A 176 6.10 0.61 12.64
C LEU A 176 4.93 0.77 13.61
N ALA A 177 4.43 -0.33 14.16
CA ALA A 177 3.36 -0.31 15.15
C ALA A 177 3.82 0.28 16.49
N GLN A 178 5.03 -0.06 16.95
CA GLN A 178 5.59 0.44 18.21
C GLN A 178 5.90 1.94 18.17
N GLU A 179 6.45 2.43 17.07
CA GLU A 179 6.69 3.86 16.83
C GLU A 179 5.38 4.65 16.64
N GLY A 180 4.24 3.97 16.76
CA GLY A 180 2.92 4.57 16.60
C GLY A 180 2.70 5.12 15.21
N LEU A 181 3.39 4.61 14.17
CA LEU A 181 3.33 5.18 12.82
C LEU A 181 2.06 4.80 12.07
N LEU A 182 1.42 3.69 12.42
CA LEU A 182 0.15 3.29 11.82
C LEU A 182 -0.95 4.33 12.12
N PRO A 183 -1.93 4.52 11.22
CA PRO A 183 -3.07 5.39 11.48
C PRO A 183 -3.80 5.01 12.78
N PRO A 184 -4.21 5.99 13.60
CA PRO A 184 -4.79 5.74 14.93
C PRO A 184 -6.21 5.16 14.87
N ASP A 185 -6.98 5.44 13.81
CA ASP A 185 -8.41 5.09 13.70
C ASP A 185 -8.67 3.95 12.70
N PRO A 186 -8.52 2.67 13.11
CA PRO A 186 -8.60 1.53 12.21
C PRO A 186 -9.99 1.25 11.63
N VAL A 187 -11.06 1.54 12.38
CA VAL A 187 -12.44 1.17 12.02
C VAL A 187 -12.96 2.01 10.87
N GLU A 188 -12.52 3.27 10.78
CA GLU A 188 -12.83 4.17 9.65
C GLU A 188 -11.92 3.94 8.44
N LEU A 189 -10.75 3.34 8.66
CA LEU A 189 -9.68 3.38 7.67
C LEU A 189 -9.39 2.01 7.03
N GLY A 190 -9.83 0.86 7.53
CA GLY A 190 -9.41 -0.42 6.93
C GLY A 190 -10.44 -1.54 6.96
N TYR A 191 -10.41 -2.40 5.95
CA TYR A 191 -11.19 -3.62 5.96
C TYR A 191 -10.50 -4.67 6.84
N ARG A 192 -11.32 -5.50 7.51
CA ARG A 192 -10.83 -6.79 7.99
C ARG A 192 -10.22 -7.53 6.81
N PHE A 193 -9.16 -8.28 7.04
CA PHE A 193 -8.49 -8.99 5.96
C PHE A 193 -8.02 -10.36 6.42
N ASP A 194 -8.38 -11.38 5.65
CA ASP A 194 -7.88 -12.72 5.84
C ASP A 194 -6.71 -13.02 4.87
N PRO A 195 -5.45 -12.99 5.34
CA PRO A 195 -4.30 -13.28 4.51
C PRO A 195 -4.21 -14.75 4.07
N SER A 196 -4.94 -15.67 4.73
CA SER A 196 -5.00 -17.08 4.33
C SER A 196 -5.90 -17.25 3.11
N TRP A 197 -7.11 -16.69 3.15
CA TRP A 197 -8.02 -16.63 2.01
C TRP A 197 -7.37 -15.94 0.80
N TRP A 198 -6.75 -14.77 1.01
CA TRP A 198 -6.08 -14.05 -0.09
C TRP A 198 -4.96 -14.86 -0.75
N ARG A 199 -4.21 -15.63 0.03
CA ARG A 199 -3.17 -16.52 -0.52
C ARG A 199 -3.78 -17.68 -1.30
N SER A 200 -4.83 -18.29 -0.78
CA SER A 200 -5.54 -19.40 -1.43
C SER A 200 -6.11 -18.98 -2.78
N VAL A 201 -6.89 -17.89 -2.81
CA VAL A 201 -7.53 -17.40 -4.06
C VAL A 201 -6.50 -16.99 -5.11
N ARG A 202 -5.37 -16.41 -4.68
CA ARG A 202 -4.28 -16.09 -5.61
C ARG A 202 -3.61 -17.35 -6.14
N ALA A 203 -3.42 -18.39 -5.33
CA ALA A 203 -2.83 -19.64 -5.79
C ALA A 203 -3.71 -20.31 -6.86
N GLU A 204 -5.02 -20.32 -6.66
CA GLU A 204 -6.00 -20.82 -7.63
C GLU A 204 -5.96 -20.06 -8.96
N HIS A 205 -5.81 -18.72 -8.90
CA HIS A 205 -5.87 -17.84 -10.07
C HIS A 205 -4.50 -17.34 -10.56
N ARG A 206 -3.49 -18.24 -10.60
CA ARG A 206 -2.15 -17.96 -11.16
C ARG A 206 -1.48 -16.70 -10.60
N GLY A 207 -1.68 -16.43 -9.32
CA GLY A 207 -1.12 -15.29 -8.60
C GLY A 207 -1.83 -13.96 -8.81
N ARG A 208 -2.92 -13.90 -9.58
CA ARG A 208 -3.69 -12.66 -9.84
C ARG A 208 -4.49 -12.25 -8.61
N ASP A 209 -4.48 -10.96 -8.28
CA ASP A 209 -5.30 -10.44 -7.18
C ASP A 209 -6.79 -10.61 -7.50
N PRO A 210 -7.65 -10.89 -6.51
CA PRO A 210 -9.09 -10.98 -6.74
C PRO A 210 -9.67 -9.64 -7.22
N LEU A 211 -10.81 -9.73 -7.90
CA LEU A 211 -11.59 -8.60 -8.37
C LEU A 211 -12.53 -8.12 -7.27
N VAL A 212 -12.44 -6.84 -6.93
CA VAL A 212 -13.28 -6.19 -5.92
C VAL A 212 -14.57 -5.70 -6.55
N THR A 213 -15.71 -5.94 -5.89
CA THR A 213 -17.02 -5.40 -6.24
C THR A 213 -17.59 -4.68 -5.03
N LEU A 214 -18.25 -3.54 -5.21
CA LEU A 214 -18.90 -2.86 -4.10
C LEU A 214 -20.30 -3.46 -3.87
N ALA A 215 -20.68 -3.65 -2.61
CA ALA A 215 -22.05 -4.02 -2.26
C ALA A 215 -23.00 -2.87 -2.66
N ARG A 216 -24.07 -3.20 -3.38
CA ARG A 216 -25.06 -2.23 -3.90
C ARG A 216 -26.49 -2.51 -3.44
N THR A 217 -26.72 -3.62 -2.73
CA THR A 217 -28.04 -4.07 -2.29
C THR A 217 -27.96 -4.52 -0.85
N GLU A 218 -28.99 -4.24 -0.06
CA GLU A 218 -28.94 -4.45 1.40
C GLU A 218 -29.27 -5.89 1.83
N HIS A 219 -29.87 -6.74 0.98
CA HIS A 219 -30.20 -8.13 1.38
C HIS A 219 -30.16 -9.16 0.24
N GLY A 220 -29.63 -10.35 0.55
CA GLY A 220 -30.02 -11.67 0.01
C GLY A 220 -29.92 -11.94 -1.50
N GLN A 221 -29.41 -11.03 -2.32
CA GLN A 221 -29.43 -11.17 -3.78
C GLN A 221 -28.06 -11.31 -4.42
N LEU A 222 -28.06 -12.00 -5.56
CA LEU A 222 -26.95 -12.08 -6.49
C LEU A 222 -26.48 -10.67 -6.90
N THR A 223 -25.33 -10.24 -6.36
CA THR A 223 -24.73 -8.94 -6.68
C THR A 223 -24.28 -8.92 -8.14
N PRO A 224 -24.68 -7.92 -8.95
CA PRO A 224 -24.21 -7.85 -10.33
C PRO A 224 -22.72 -7.51 -10.36
N CYS A 225 -21.93 -8.29 -11.09
CA CYS A 225 -20.54 -7.97 -11.35
C CYS A 225 -20.49 -6.69 -12.22
N PRO A 226 -19.79 -5.64 -11.78
CA PRO A 226 -19.80 -4.34 -12.46
C PRO A 226 -19.02 -4.38 -13.80
N ARG A 227 -18.30 -5.48 -14.07
CA ARG A 227 -17.45 -5.67 -15.25
C ARG A 227 -18.14 -6.41 -16.38
N CYS A 228 -18.83 -7.51 -16.05
CA CYS A 228 -19.45 -8.38 -17.05
C CYS A 228 -20.96 -8.52 -16.89
N ARG A 229 -21.55 -7.84 -15.90
CA ARG A 229 -22.99 -7.90 -15.53
C ARG A 229 -23.50 -9.29 -15.10
N GLY A 230 -22.65 -10.31 -15.06
CA GLY A 230 -22.96 -11.61 -14.49
C GLY A 230 -23.20 -11.54 -12.99
N ARG A 231 -23.63 -12.66 -12.40
CA ARG A 231 -24.10 -12.71 -11.01
C ARG A 231 -23.01 -13.22 -10.06
N LEU A 232 -22.83 -12.52 -8.94
CA LEU A 232 -21.96 -12.91 -7.84
C LEU A 232 -22.81 -13.43 -6.68
N ARG A 233 -22.56 -14.66 -6.26
CA ARG A 233 -23.09 -15.21 -5.01
C ARG A 233 -22.17 -14.80 -3.87
N VAL A 234 -22.72 -14.12 -2.88
CA VAL A 234 -22.00 -13.61 -1.72
C VAL A 234 -22.92 -13.56 -0.50
N ASP A 235 -22.33 -13.68 0.69
CA ASP A 235 -23.00 -13.46 1.97
C ASP A 235 -22.95 -11.96 2.30
N LEU A 236 -24.04 -11.24 2.04
CA LEU A 236 -24.11 -9.79 2.24
C LEU A 236 -24.19 -9.41 3.72
N ASP A 237 -24.78 -10.25 4.57
CA ASP A 237 -24.83 -10.01 6.01
C ASP A 237 -23.39 -9.97 6.56
N ARG A 238 -22.55 -10.92 6.13
CA ARG A 238 -21.11 -10.91 6.42
C ARG A 238 -20.40 -9.69 5.84
N VAL A 239 -20.75 -9.23 4.64
CA VAL A 239 -20.16 -8.01 4.06
C VAL A 239 -20.44 -6.80 4.95
N PHE A 240 -21.67 -6.61 5.41
CA PHE A 240 -22.00 -5.45 6.22
C PHE A 240 -21.46 -5.56 7.65
N GLU A 241 -21.44 -6.76 8.23
CA GLU A 241 -20.88 -6.99 9.56
C GLU A 241 -19.35 -6.84 9.59
N HIS A 242 -18.63 -7.40 8.62
CA HIS A 242 -17.17 -7.47 8.62
C HIS A 242 -16.48 -6.56 7.60
N GLY A 243 -17.26 -5.86 6.78
CA GLY A 243 -16.79 -5.01 5.69
C GLY A 243 -16.56 -5.74 4.37
N TRP A 244 -16.50 -7.07 4.35
CA TRP A 244 -16.24 -7.83 3.14
C TRP A 244 -16.62 -9.30 3.25
N ALA A 245 -16.80 -9.95 2.10
CA ALA A 245 -16.91 -11.40 2.00
C ALA A 245 -16.40 -11.91 0.64
N PRO A 246 -15.84 -13.14 0.58
CA PRO A 246 -15.56 -13.82 -0.68
C PRO A 246 -16.83 -13.94 -1.53
N ALA A 247 -16.68 -13.85 -2.85
CA ALA A 247 -17.79 -13.99 -3.78
C ALA A 247 -17.49 -15.04 -4.84
N ILE A 248 -18.52 -15.79 -5.23
CA ILE A 248 -18.44 -16.81 -6.28
C ILE A 248 -19.18 -16.28 -7.50
N HIS A 249 -18.47 -16.20 -8.61
CA HIS A 249 -19.06 -15.81 -9.89
C HIS A 249 -19.84 -16.99 -10.49
N THR A 250 -21.16 -16.90 -10.60
CA THR A 250 -22.00 -18.06 -10.99
C THR A 250 -21.93 -18.35 -12.50
N MET A 251 -21.87 -17.32 -13.33
CA MET A 251 -21.60 -17.43 -14.77
C MET A 251 -20.67 -16.28 -15.23
N PRO A 252 -19.34 -16.47 -15.19
CA PRO A 252 -18.41 -15.44 -15.63
C PRO A 252 -18.50 -15.26 -17.14
N HIS A 253 -18.82 -14.03 -17.57
CA HIS A 253 -18.72 -13.64 -18.97
C HIS A 253 -17.38 -12.92 -19.20
N GLY A 254 -16.60 -13.42 -20.15
CA GLY A 254 -15.30 -12.86 -20.54
C GLY A 254 -14.11 -13.34 -19.70
N GLU A 255 -12.92 -13.25 -20.28
CA GLU A 255 -11.67 -13.76 -19.70
C GLU A 255 -11.27 -13.07 -18.39
N ALA A 256 -11.61 -11.78 -18.24
CA ALA A 256 -11.22 -11.00 -17.07
C ALA A 256 -11.85 -11.55 -15.77
N CYS A 257 -13.14 -11.91 -15.80
CA CYS A 257 -13.85 -12.42 -14.64
C CYS A 257 -13.60 -13.92 -14.40
N ALA A 258 -13.40 -14.71 -15.46
CA ALA A 258 -13.17 -16.16 -15.33
C ALA A 258 -11.79 -16.52 -14.76
N LEU A 259 -10.80 -15.64 -14.92
CA LEU A 259 -9.40 -15.91 -14.56
C LEU A 259 -8.98 -15.30 -13.21
N ARG A 260 -9.92 -14.77 -12.42
CA ARG A 260 -9.65 -14.12 -11.12
C ARG A 260 -10.74 -14.48 -10.12
N GLY A 261 -10.36 -14.62 -8.85
CA GLY A 261 -11.33 -14.74 -7.77
C GLY A 261 -12.07 -13.42 -7.55
N HIS A 262 -13.17 -13.45 -6.81
CA HIS A 262 -14.01 -12.27 -6.58
C HIS A 262 -14.22 -12.03 -5.09
N VAL A 263 -14.39 -10.76 -4.74
CA VAL A 263 -14.70 -10.30 -3.40
C VAL A 263 -15.68 -9.15 -3.45
N VAL A 264 -16.60 -9.11 -2.50
CA VAL A 264 -17.48 -7.95 -2.31
C VAL A 264 -17.09 -7.24 -1.02
N ILE A 265 -17.05 -5.91 -1.07
CA ILE A 265 -16.77 -5.05 0.09
C ILE A 265 -17.91 -4.05 0.31
N ASP A 266 -18.07 -3.62 1.56
CA ASP A 266 -19.04 -2.60 1.97
C ASP A 266 -18.51 -1.20 1.63
N PRO A 267 -19.07 -0.48 0.63
CA PRO A 267 -18.55 0.82 0.22
C PRO A 267 -18.59 1.88 1.33
N ARG A 268 -19.43 1.71 2.36
CA ARG A 268 -19.53 2.63 3.51
C ARG A 268 -18.27 2.66 4.38
N ARG A 269 -17.35 1.71 4.17
CA ARG A 269 -16.05 1.64 4.85
C ARG A 269 -14.91 2.21 4.02
N LEU A 270 -15.18 2.75 2.84
CA LEU A 270 -14.19 3.53 2.09
C LEU A 270 -14.03 4.91 2.75
N PRO A 271 -12.81 5.44 2.85
CA PRO A 271 -12.62 6.80 3.34
C PRO A 271 -13.20 7.80 2.32
N GLU A 272 -13.75 8.90 2.83
CA GLU A 272 -14.21 10.01 2.00
C GLU A 272 -13.06 10.52 1.09
N PRO A 273 -13.28 10.61 -0.23
CA PRO A 273 -12.24 11.03 -1.16
C PRO A 273 -12.00 12.54 -1.09
N ALA A 274 -10.74 12.95 -0.92
CA ALA A 274 -10.39 14.37 -0.83
C ALA A 274 -10.28 15.06 -2.21
N CYS A 275 -9.94 14.31 -3.27
CA CYS A 275 -9.62 14.85 -4.60
C CYS A 275 -10.36 14.15 -5.75
N ALA A 276 -11.17 13.13 -5.44
CA ALA A 276 -11.93 12.34 -6.39
C ALA A 276 -13.41 12.41 -6.02
N THR A 277 -14.30 12.25 -7.00
CA THR A 277 -15.72 12.01 -6.71
C THR A 277 -15.92 10.59 -6.17
N ASP A 278 -17.01 10.34 -5.45
CA ASP A 278 -17.40 8.97 -5.02
C ASP A 278 -17.45 8.02 -6.22
N GLN A 279 -17.96 8.50 -7.36
CA GLN A 279 -18.03 7.70 -8.58
C GLN A 279 -16.63 7.32 -9.09
N GLU A 280 -15.68 8.26 -9.13
CA GLU A 280 -14.29 7.99 -9.52
C GLU A 280 -13.62 7.00 -8.55
N GLN A 281 -13.84 7.17 -7.25
CA GLN A 281 -13.33 6.24 -6.23
C GLN A 281 -13.89 4.83 -6.47
N PHE A 282 -15.21 4.71 -6.61
CA PHE A 282 -15.88 3.43 -6.79
C PHE A 282 -15.48 2.74 -8.09
N GLU A 283 -15.37 3.50 -9.18
CA GLU A 283 -14.86 3.02 -10.46
C GLU A 283 -13.42 2.51 -10.34
N GLY A 284 -12.58 3.22 -9.59
CA GLY A 284 -11.20 2.81 -9.38
C GLY A 284 -11.07 1.54 -8.54
N VAL A 285 -11.84 1.42 -7.45
CA VAL A 285 -11.87 0.21 -6.61
C VAL A 285 -12.38 -1.00 -7.41
N GLU A 286 -13.40 -0.80 -8.23
CA GLU A 286 -13.94 -1.84 -9.11
C GLU A 286 -13.10 -2.04 -10.39
N GLY A 287 -11.96 -1.37 -10.56
CA GLY A 287 -11.11 -1.52 -11.75
C GLY A 287 -11.85 -1.26 -13.07
N ARG A 288 -12.77 -0.28 -13.07
CA ARG A 288 -13.56 0.14 -14.23
C ARG A 288 -13.01 1.39 -14.91
N THR A 289 -12.02 2.04 -14.30
CA THR A 289 -11.38 3.24 -14.85
C THR A 289 -10.49 2.85 -16.03
N SER A 290 -10.82 3.33 -17.23
CA SER A 290 -9.99 3.17 -18.42
C SER A 290 -8.75 4.06 -18.38
N ALA A 291 -7.68 3.65 -19.06
CA ALA A 291 -6.43 4.44 -19.15
C ALA A 291 -6.65 5.90 -19.60
N ALA A 292 -7.56 6.14 -20.56
CA ALA A 292 -7.90 7.47 -21.06
C ALA A 292 -8.60 8.40 -20.04
N ARG A 293 -9.07 7.86 -18.92
CA ARG A 293 -9.74 8.60 -17.83
C ARG A 293 -8.84 8.75 -16.60
N LEU A 294 -7.60 8.26 -16.66
CA LEU A 294 -6.64 8.42 -15.58
C LEU A 294 -6.16 9.86 -15.51
N TRP A 295 -5.97 10.35 -14.30
CA TRP A 295 -5.45 11.66 -13.97
C TRP A 295 -4.43 11.53 -12.83
N ARG A 296 -3.45 12.43 -12.75
CA ARG A 296 -2.50 12.44 -11.63
C ARG A 296 -3.00 13.38 -10.53
N LEU A 297 -2.70 13.02 -9.29
CA LEU A 297 -3.09 13.86 -8.16
C LEU A 297 -2.39 15.23 -8.21
N ALA A 298 -1.13 15.24 -8.64
CA ALA A 298 -0.36 16.47 -8.88
C ALA A 298 -1.01 17.41 -9.92
N ASP A 299 -1.89 16.94 -10.80
CA ASP A 299 -2.62 17.80 -11.74
C ASP A 299 -3.81 18.51 -11.07
N ARG A 300 -4.26 18.03 -9.90
CA ARG A 300 -5.43 18.53 -9.16
C ARG A 300 -5.07 19.27 -7.88
N VAL A 301 -3.85 19.08 -7.37
CA VAL A 301 -3.36 19.74 -6.15
C VAL A 301 -2.30 20.75 -6.58
N PRO A 302 -2.58 22.06 -6.49
CA PRO A 302 -1.63 23.07 -6.92
C PRO A 302 -0.42 23.12 -6.00
N GLU A 303 0.75 23.34 -6.59
CA GLU A 303 1.96 23.65 -5.86
C GLU A 303 1.81 25.03 -5.18
N PRO A 304 2.04 25.14 -3.86
CA PRO A 304 1.97 26.41 -3.15
C PRO A 304 3.13 27.32 -3.55
N GLU A 305 2.89 28.64 -3.55
CA GLU A 305 3.89 29.65 -3.92
C GLU A 305 5.13 29.65 -3.00
N ASP A 306 5.00 29.18 -1.76
CA ASP A 306 6.05 29.07 -0.75
C ASP A 306 6.70 27.68 -0.69
N HIS A 307 6.95 27.06 -1.85
CA HIS A 307 7.51 25.71 -1.98
C HIS A 307 8.85 25.46 -1.23
N ALA A 308 9.54 26.52 -0.79
CA ALA A 308 10.84 26.44 -0.14
C ALA A 308 10.76 26.30 1.39
N HIS A 309 10.94 25.05 1.85
CA HIS A 309 11.42 24.60 3.18
C HIS A 309 10.75 25.15 4.44
#